data_AF-X5R2A4-F1
#
_entry.id   AF-X5R2A4-F1
#
_cell.length_a   1.000
_cell.length_b   1.000
_cell.length_c   1.000
_cell.angle_alpha   90.00
_cell.angle_beta   90.00
_cell.angle_gamma   90.00
#
_symmetry.space_group_name_H-M   'P 1'
#
loop_
_entity.id
_entity.type
_entity.pdbx_description
1 polymer ?
#
loop_
_entity_poly.entity_id
_entity_poly.type
_entity_poly.pdbx_seq_one_letter_code
_entity_poly.pdbx_strand_id
1 'polypeptide(L)' 'MDFIESWFGISPDGGDGSTEDLYILAVVAILALAFHKRIVQFARGFFARK' A
#
# COMPACT_ATOMS: atom_id res chain seq x y z
N MET A 1 -7.82 -16.76 4.70
CA MET A 1 -9.22 -16.29 4.59
C MET A 1 -9.07 -14.87 4.21
N ASP A 2 -8.95 -14.73 2.90
CA ASP A 2 -8.41 -13.53 2.34
C ASP A 2 -9.57 -12.54 2.21
N PHE A 3 -9.34 -11.23 2.35
CA PHE A 3 -10.47 -10.30 2.55
C PHE A 3 -11.35 -10.21 1.30
N ILE A 4 -10.79 -10.47 0.12
CA ILE A 4 -11.54 -10.56 -1.14
C ILE A 4 -12.36 -11.85 -1.15
N GLU A 5 -11.77 -12.96 -0.73
CA GLU A 5 -12.43 -14.26 -0.62
C GLU A 5 -13.58 -14.24 0.40
N SER A 6 -13.40 -13.54 1.53
CA SER A 6 -14.42 -13.34 2.58
C SER A 6 -15.62 -12.53 2.09
N TRP A 7 -15.40 -11.53 1.22
CA TRP A 7 -16.46 -10.64 0.75
C TRP A 7 -17.16 -11.13 -0.51
N PHE A 8 -16.43 -11.82 -1.39
CA PHE A 8 -16.92 -12.19 -2.70
C PHE A 8 -17.07 -13.70 -2.90
N GLY A 9 -16.57 -14.54 -2.00
CA GLY A 9 -16.60 -16.01 -2.13
C GLY A 9 -15.85 -16.53 -3.36
N ILE A 10 -15.09 -15.66 -4.02
CA ILE A 10 -14.23 -15.95 -5.15
C ILE A 10 -12.80 -15.72 -4.70
N SER A 11 -11.94 -16.66 -5.05
CA SER A 11 -10.51 -16.50 -4.87
C SER A 11 -9.85 -16.40 -6.25
N PRO A 12 -9.47 -15.19 -6.69
CA PRO A 12 -8.85 -14.98 -7.99
C PRO A 12 -7.49 -15.68 -8.14
N ASP A 13 -6.82 -15.93 -7.02
CA ASP A 13 -5.49 -16.54 -6.94
C ASP A 13 -5.48 -17.96 -6.36
N GLY A 14 -6.64 -18.50 -5.98
CA GLY A 14 -6.77 -19.87 -5.45
C GLY A 14 -6.53 -19.98 -3.94
N GLY A 15 -6.51 -18.87 -3.21
CA GLY A 15 -6.55 -18.80 -1.75
C GLY A 15 -5.14 -18.66 -1.15
N ASP A 16 -4.21 -18.15 -1.96
CA ASP A 16 -2.81 -17.93 -1.57
C ASP A 16 -2.56 -16.50 -1.05
N GLY A 17 -3.55 -15.61 -1.18
CA GLY A 17 -3.51 -14.21 -0.72
C GLY A 17 -2.66 -13.27 -1.58
N SER A 18 -2.17 -13.71 -2.73
CA SER A 18 -1.33 -12.88 -3.61
C SER A 18 -2.09 -11.70 -4.23
N THR A 19 -3.41 -11.82 -4.39
CA THR A 19 -4.29 -10.75 -4.86
C THR A 19 -4.36 -9.63 -3.83
N GLU A 20 -4.56 -9.97 -2.56
CA GLU A 20 -4.57 -9.05 -1.43
C GLU A 20 -3.25 -8.28 -1.32
N ASP A 21 -2.12 -8.98 -1.47
CA ASP A 21 -0.79 -8.37 -1.46
C ASP A 21 -0.62 -7.36 -2.60
N LEU A 22 -1.12 -7.67 -3.80
CA LEU A 22 -1.11 -6.74 -4.94
C LEU A 22 -1.94 -5.48 -4.67
N TYR A 23 -3.12 -5.63 -4.05
CA TYR A 23 -3.95 -4.49 -3.68
C TYR A 23 -3.30 -3.63 -2.59
N ILE A 24 -2.70 -4.24 -1.57
CA ILE A 24 -1.97 -3.52 -0.53
C ILE A 24 -0.80 -2.75 -1.15
N LEU A 25 -0.01 -3.41 -2.01
CA LEU A 25 1.11 -2.79 -2.70
C LEU A 25 0.66 -1.60 -3.56
N ALA A 26 -0.45 -1.75 -4.28
CA ALA A 26 -1.03 -0.68 -5.08
C ALA A 26 -1.45 0.53 -4.22
N VAL A 27 -2.12 0.30 -3.09
CA VAL A 27 -2.51 1.37 -2.15
C VAL A 27 -1.27 2.08 -1.59
N VAL A 28 -0.25 1.32 -1.17
CA VAL A 28 1.01 1.90 -0.67
C VAL A 28 1.69 2.75 -1.74
N ALA A 29 1.75 2.27 -2.99
CA ALA A 29 2.34 3.03 -4.10
C ALA A 29 1.58 4.34 -4.39
N ILE A 30 0.25 4.30 -4.38
CA ILE A 30 -0.60 5.49 -4.57
C ILE A 30 -0.37 6.51 -3.43
N LEU A 31 -0.34 6.05 -2.18
CA LEU A 31 -0.07 6.92 -1.03
C LEU A 31 1.34 7.52 -1.10
N ALA A 32 2.34 6.72 -1.46
CA ALA A 32 3.71 7.21 -1.63
C ALA A 32 3.77 8.31 -2.70
N LEU A 33 3.08 8.14 -3.83
CA LEU A 33 3.00 9.15 -4.89
C LEU A 33 2.20 10.39 -4.46
N ALA A 34 1.04 10.21 -3.81
CA ALA A 34 0.20 11.33 -3.37
C ALA A 34 0.91 12.20 -2.32
N PHE A 35 1.67 11.58 -1.42
CA PHE A 35 2.34 12.25 -0.32
C PHE A 35 3.85 12.47 -0.55
N HIS A 36 4.40 12.13 -1.73
CA HIS A 36 5.85 12.20 -1.98
C HIS A 36 6.44 13.56 -1.62
N LYS A 37 5.76 14.66 -1.98
CA LYS A 37 6.22 16.02 -1.68
C LYS A 37 6.25 16.31 -0.19
N ARG A 38 5.23 15.88 0.56
CA ARG A 38 5.15 16.06 2.02
C ARG A 38 6.20 15.22 2.73
N ILE A 39 6.42 13.98 2.28
CA ILE A 39 7.45 13.09 2.81
C ILE A 39 8.85 13.69 2.59
N VAL A 40 9.14 14.16 1.37
CA VAL A 40 10.42 14.81 1.04
C VAL A 40 10.62 16.10 1.82
N GLN A 41 9.58 16.94 1.97
CA GLN A 41 9.66 18.16 2.77
C GLN A 41 9.93 17.85 4.26
N PHE A 42 9.27 16.85 4.81
CA PHE A 42 9.50 16.40 6.18
C PHE A 42 10.94 15.88 6.36
N ALA A 43 11.41 15.02 5.46
CA ALA A 43 12.76 14.49 5.48
C ALA A 43 13.81 15.61 5.38
N ARG A 44 13.62 16.57 4.47
CA ARG A 44 14.51 17.74 4.34
C ARG A 44 14.51 18.62 5.58
N GLY A 45 13.35 18.89 6.18
CA GLY A 45 13.23 19.68 7.40
C GLY A 45 13.78 18.98 8.65
N PHE A 46 13.79 17.65 8.67
CA PHE A 46 14.45 16.85 9.70
C PHE A 46 15.97 16.94 9.60
N PHE A 47 16.54 16.79 8.41
CA PHE A 47 17.99 16.90 8.18
C PHE A 47 18.52 18.33 8.34
N ALA A 48 17.73 19.35 8.01
CA ALA A 48 18.13 20.76 8.17
C ALA A 48 18.18 21.23 9.64
N ARG A 49 17.63 20.46 10.58
CA ARG A 49 17.63 20.77 12.02
C ARG A 49 18.73 20.06 12.82
N LYS A 50 19.61 19.29 12.16
CA LYS A 50 20.73 18.58 12.78
C LYS A 50 22.05 19.25 12.39
#